data_AF-A0AAW0XTR2-F1
#
_entry.id   AF-A0AAW0XTR2-F1
#
_cell.length_a   1.000
_cell.length_b   1.000
_cell.length_c   1.000
_cell.angle_alpha   90.00
_cell.angle_beta   90.00
_cell.angle_gamma   90.00
#
_symmetry.space_group_name_H-M   'P 1'
#
loop_
_entity.id
_entity.type
_entity.pdbx_description
1 polymer ?
#
loop_
_entity_poly.entity_id
_entity_poly.type
_entity_poly.pdbx_seq_one_letter_code
_entity_poly.pdbx_strand_id
1 'polypeptide(L)'
;MLCKKKTMCQDMTDEASSEDEGEAEHDELLIEYAGEVVPSLGKAMSQAEFATQFANLLPLFANKTKKSCSVAERSFSFGTLAEAVEALGSASGQFVPQLLPLFQEGTRDEDNEVRSNSIYGLGVLGQHETNQLIQELVKSVSHDFPDQVTSVVQSLEPEVAGRLQAAVAAAAAAASQSSAVSPATS
;
A
#
# COMPACT_ATOMS: atom_id res chain seq x y z
N MET A 1 27.11 -4.44 13.03
CA MET A 1 28.27 -5.24 12.57
C MET A 1 27.72 -6.19 11.51
N LEU A 2 28.22 -6.34 10.29
CA LEU A 2 29.56 -6.11 9.73
C LEU A 2 29.49 -5.47 8.33
N CYS A 3 30.32 -4.45 8.10
CA CYS A 3 30.96 -4.21 6.80
C CYS A 3 32.48 -4.19 7.05
N LYS A 4 33.25 -5.06 6.39
CA LYS A 4 34.73 -4.99 6.26
C LYS A 4 35.16 -5.91 5.11
N LYS A 5 35.57 -5.35 3.97
CA LYS A 5 36.95 -4.99 3.56
C LYS A 5 37.71 -6.16 2.90
N LYS A 6 37.97 -5.99 1.58
CA LYS A 6 39.13 -6.38 0.75
C LYS A 6 40.12 -7.41 1.34
N THR A 7 40.57 -8.41 0.57
CA THR A 7 41.87 -8.46 -0.16
C THR A 7 42.02 -9.77 -0.98
N MET A 8 42.78 -9.63 -2.06
CA MET A 8 43.42 -10.55 -3.02
C MET A 8 44.02 -11.87 -2.46
N CYS A 9 44.10 -12.88 -3.35
CA CYS A 9 44.84 -14.16 -3.30
C CYS A 9 44.04 -15.42 -2.92
N GLN A 10 43.49 -16.10 -3.93
CA GLN A 10 43.32 -17.55 -3.90
C GLN A 10 44.71 -18.20 -4.00
N ASP A 11 45.28 -18.60 -2.88
CA ASP A 11 46.28 -19.67 -2.84
C ASP A 11 45.58 -20.94 -2.35
N MET A 12 45.84 -22.03 -3.06
CA MET A 12 45.24 -23.33 -2.86
C MET A 12 45.79 -23.95 -1.57
N THR A 13 44.93 -24.18 -0.57
CA THR A 13 45.20 -25.23 0.43
C THR A 13 43.89 -25.64 1.07
N ASP A 14 43.55 -26.91 0.86
CA ASP A 14 42.47 -27.63 1.51
C ASP A 14 42.52 -27.50 3.04
N GLU A 15 41.33 -27.40 3.64
CA GLU A 15 40.84 -28.10 4.83
C GLU A 15 39.94 -27.20 5.69
N ALA A 16 38.65 -27.53 5.64
CA ALA A 16 37.56 -27.21 6.57
C ALA A 16 37.30 -25.71 6.89
N SER A 17 36.23 -25.17 6.32
CA SER A 17 35.16 -24.39 7.00
C SER A 17 34.48 -23.43 6.02
N SER A 18 33.18 -23.63 5.75
CA SER A 18 32.10 -22.62 5.62
C SER A 18 30.99 -23.09 4.67
N GLU A 19 30.12 -23.99 5.15
CA GLU A 19 28.85 -24.32 4.45
C GLU A 19 27.71 -23.33 4.81
N ASP A 20 28.00 -22.17 5.41
CA ASP A 20 26.99 -21.25 5.98
C ASP A 20 26.87 -19.90 5.25
N GLU A 21 27.66 -19.64 4.20
CA GLU A 21 27.59 -18.37 3.45
C GLU A 21 26.73 -18.44 2.18
N GLY A 22 26.25 -19.63 1.77
CA GLY A 22 25.44 -19.84 0.55
C GLY A 22 23.94 -20.03 0.78
N GLU A 23 23.49 -20.39 1.99
CA GLU A 23 22.06 -20.62 2.27
C GLU A 23 21.28 -19.30 2.37
N ALA A 24 21.91 -18.24 2.92
CA ALA A 24 21.26 -16.94 3.11
C ALA A 24 21.01 -16.18 1.79
N GLU A 25 21.87 -16.35 0.79
CA GLU A 25 21.68 -15.76 -0.55
C GLU A 25 20.58 -16.48 -1.35
N HIS A 26 20.36 -17.78 -1.10
CA HIS A 26 19.27 -18.53 -1.72
C HIS A 26 17.89 -18.17 -1.16
N ASP A 27 17.80 -17.94 0.16
CA ASP A 27 16.56 -17.49 0.81
C ASP A 27 16.16 -16.06 0.38
N GLU A 28 17.14 -15.19 0.14
CA GLU A 28 16.90 -13.81 -0.29
C GLU A 28 16.34 -13.74 -1.73
N LEU A 29 16.88 -14.55 -2.64
CA LEU A 29 16.36 -14.69 -4.01
C LEU A 29 14.95 -15.28 -4.04
N LEU A 30 14.62 -16.22 -3.14
CA LEU A 30 13.27 -16.80 -3.06
C LEU A 30 12.21 -15.75 -2.69
N ILE A 31 12.55 -14.76 -1.86
CA ILE A 31 11.64 -13.66 -1.50
C ILE A 31 11.42 -12.73 -2.69
N GLU A 32 12.46 -12.45 -3.48
CA GLU A 32 12.34 -11.68 -4.72
C GLU A 32 11.43 -12.40 -5.73
N TYR A 33 11.68 -13.67 -6.02
CA TYR A 33 10.83 -14.44 -6.93
C TYR A 33 9.40 -14.62 -6.42
N ALA A 34 9.20 -14.82 -5.11
CA ALA A 34 7.86 -14.88 -4.54
C ALA A 34 7.14 -13.53 -4.64
N GLY A 35 7.88 -12.41 -4.53
CA GLY A 35 7.33 -11.07 -4.62
C GLY A 35 6.81 -10.71 -6.01
N GLU A 36 7.40 -11.22 -7.09
CA GLU A 36 6.88 -11.05 -8.45
C GLU A 36 5.48 -11.68 -8.64
N VAL A 37 5.17 -12.72 -7.86
CA VAL A 37 3.89 -13.42 -7.94
C VAL A 37 2.82 -12.70 -7.12
N VAL A 38 3.18 -11.89 -6.12
CA VAL A 38 2.21 -11.25 -5.21
C VAL A 38 1.18 -10.37 -5.95
N PRO A 39 1.57 -9.47 -6.88
CA PRO A 39 0.60 -8.69 -7.64
C PRO A 39 -0.25 -9.57 -8.58
N SER A 40 0.34 -10.59 -9.18
CA SER A 40 -0.36 -11.54 -10.05
C SER A 40 -1.41 -12.34 -9.28
N LEU A 41 -1.08 -12.73 -8.04
CA LEU A 41 -1.98 -13.40 -7.12
C LEU A 41 -3.15 -12.49 -6.76
N GLY A 42 -2.88 -11.21 -6.45
CA GLY A 42 -3.92 -10.21 -6.18
C GLY A 42 -4.87 -9.98 -7.35
N LYS A 43 -4.36 -10.01 -8.59
CA LYS A 43 -5.17 -9.91 -9.82
C LYS A 43 -6.04 -11.16 -10.07
N ALA A 44 -5.64 -12.31 -9.54
CA ALA A 44 -6.33 -13.58 -9.74
C ALA A 44 -7.43 -13.89 -8.71
N MET A 45 -7.45 -13.20 -7.57
CA MET A 45 -8.41 -13.42 -6.48
C MET A 45 -9.29 -12.20 -6.21
N SER A 46 -10.28 -12.34 -5.33
CA SER A 46 -11.07 -11.17 -4.92
C SER A 46 -10.24 -10.23 -4.04
N GLN A 47 -10.57 -8.94 -4.06
CA GLN A 47 -9.89 -7.92 -3.26
C GLN A 47 -9.90 -8.26 -1.75
N ALA A 48 -10.99 -8.85 -1.25
CA ALA A 48 -11.13 -9.24 0.16
C ALA A 48 -10.24 -10.42 0.54
N GLU A 49 -10.14 -11.43 -0.34
CA GLU A 49 -9.24 -12.57 -0.13
C GLU A 49 -7.78 -12.13 -0.18
N PHE A 50 -7.44 -11.29 -1.16
CA PHE A 50 -6.08 -10.76 -1.28
C PHE A 50 -5.69 -9.91 -0.08
N ALA A 51 -6.61 -9.08 0.41
CA ALA A 51 -6.37 -8.26 1.59
C ALA A 51 -5.99 -9.11 2.82
N THR A 52 -6.62 -10.26 3.01
CA THR A 52 -6.27 -11.18 4.10
C THR A 52 -4.84 -11.72 3.96
N GLN A 53 -4.42 -12.08 2.75
CA GLN A 53 -3.07 -12.57 2.49
C GLN A 53 -2.03 -11.45 2.56
N PHE A 54 -2.34 -10.29 1.99
CA PHE A 54 -1.48 -9.12 1.96
C PHE A 54 -1.13 -8.64 3.37
N ALA A 55 -2.04 -8.73 4.34
CA ALA A 55 -1.73 -8.40 5.74
C ALA A 55 -0.55 -9.19 6.30
N ASN A 56 -0.37 -10.45 5.87
CA ASN A 56 0.75 -11.30 6.29
C ASN A 56 2.03 -11.02 5.50
N LEU A 57 1.89 -10.57 4.24
CA LEU A 57 3.01 -10.29 3.34
C LEU A 57 3.60 -8.89 3.55
N LEU A 58 2.77 -7.92 3.92
CA LEU A 58 3.14 -6.52 4.11
C LEU A 58 4.38 -6.34 5.01
N PRO A 59 4.50 -7.00 6.19
CA PRO A 59 5.69 -6.87 7.02
C PRO A 59 6.99 -7.35 6.35
N LEU A 60 6.91 -8.34 5.45
CA LEU A 60 8.08 -8.89 4.75
C LEU A 60 8.66 -7.85 3.80
N PHE A 61 7.81 -7.25 2.96
CA PHE A 61 8.23 -6.18 2.05
C PHE A 61 8.60 -4.91 2.80
N ALA A 62 7.87 -4.52 3.85
CA ALA A 62 8.18 -3.35 4.66
C ALA A 62 9.55 -3.47 5.37
N ASN A 63 10.00 -4.68 5.69
CA ASN A 63 11.34 -4.89 6.23
C ASN A 63 12.44 -4.63 5.19
N LYS A 64 12.17 -4.91 3.92
CA LYS A 64 13.08 -4.76 2.79
C LYS A 64 13.14 -3.35 2.20
N THR A 65 12.31 -2.41 2.68
CA THR A 65 12.39 -0.98 2.32
C THR A 65 13.35 -0.17 3.20
N LYS A 66 13.95 -0.78 4.23
CA LYS A 66 14.84 -0.08 5.17
C LYS A 66 16.13 0.37 4.48
N LYS A 67 16.68 1.51 4.91
CA LYS A 67 17.97 2.06 4.40
C LYS A 67 19.17 1.13 4.57
N SER A 68 19.08 0.11 5.41
CA SER A 68 20.10 -0.93 5.56
C SER A 68 20.12 -1.96 4.42
N CYS A 69 19.04 -2.07 3.65
CA CYS A 69 18.92 -2.95 2.49
C CYS A 69 19.56 -2.31 1.25
N SER A 70 19.90 -3.13 0.27
CA SER A 70 20.43 -2.69 -1.02
C SER A 70 19.42 -1.85 -1.81
N VAL A 71 19.90 -1.08 -2.78
CA VAL A 71 19.02 -0.27 -3.65
C VAL A 71 18.02 -1.16 -4.41
N ALA A 72 18.49 -2.33 -4.89
CA ALA A 72 17.66 -3.30 -5.60
C ALA A 72 16.50 -3.80 -4.74
N GLU A 73 16.79 -4.27 -3.51
CA GLU A 73 15.76 -4.75 -2.58
C GLU A 73 14.74 -3.66 -2.24
N ARG A 74 15.19 -2.43 -2.00
CA ARG A 74 14.29 -1.31 -1.72
C ARG A 74 13.42 -1.00 -2.93
N SER A 75 14.02 -0.89 -4.12
CA SER A 75 13.30 -0.58 -5.36
C SER A 75 12.24 -1.63 -5.65
N PHE A 76 12.64 -2.90 -5.58
CA PHE A 76 11.78 -4.06 -5.74
C PHE A 76 10.62 -4.02 -4.75
N SER A 77 10.91 -3.88 -3.46
CA SER A 77 9.88 -3.90 -2.40
C SER A 77 8.87 -2.77 -2.55
N PHE A 78 9.31 -1.55 -2.88
CA PHE A 78 8.39 -0.44 -3.13
C PHE A 78 7.56 -0.66 -4.40
N GLY A 79 8.15 -1.22 -5.46
CA GLY A 79 7.44 -1.59 -6.69
C GLY A 79 6.36 -2.65 -6.43
N THR A 80 6.72 -3.76 -5.79
CA THR A 80 5.79 -4.84 -5.44
C THR A 80 4.67 -4.35 -4.53
N LEU A 81 4.99 -3.51 -3.53
CA LEU A 81 3.97 -2.90 -2.66
C LEU A 81 3.02 -2.02 -3.44
N ALA A 82 3.51 -1.20 -4.38
CA ALA A 82 2.67 -0.33 -5.20
C ALA A 82 1.70 -1.15 -6.09
N GLU A 83 2.20 -2.19 -6.75
CA GLU A 83 1.35 -3.07 -7.56
C GLU A 83 0.36 -3.89 -6.71
N ALA A 84 0.76 -4.31 -5.51
CA ALA A 84 -0.14 -4.98 -4.59
C ALA A 84 -1.26 -4.04 -4.11
N VAL A 85 -0.96 -2.76 -3.87
CA VAL A 85 -1.99 -1.75 -3.55
C VAL A 85 -2.97 -1.57 -4.70
N GLU A 86 -2.49 -1.57 -5.95
CA GLU A 86 -3.36 -1.53 -7.12
C GLU A 86 -4.30 -2.74 -7.17
N ALA A 87 -3.76 -3.94 -6.92
CA ALA A 87 -4.54 -5.17 -6.88
C ALA A 87 -5.58 -5.20 -5.73
N LEU A 88 -5.25 -4.59 -4.58
CA LEU A 88 -6.18 -4.45 -3.45
C LEU A 88 -7.36 -3.52 -3.78
N GLY A 89 -7.17 -2.54 -4.64
CA GLY A 89 -8.18 -1.57 -5.02
C GLY A 89 -8.85 -0.95 -3.78
N SER A 90 -10.16 -1.08 -3.66
CA SER A 90 -10.93 -0.50 -2.54
C SER A 90 -10.60 -1.09 -1.17
N ALA A 91 -10.03 -2.30 -1.12
CA ALA A 91 -9.59 -2.92 0.13
C ALA A 91 -8.25 -2.36 0.64
N SER A 92 -7.57 -1.49 -0.12
CA SER A 92 -6.29 -0.89 0.30
C SER A 92 -6.43 0.04 1.51
N GLY A 93 -7.62 0.58 1.78
CA GLY A 93 -7.85 1.55 2.84
C GLY A 93 -7.48 1.11 4.24
N GLN A 94 -7.68 -0.16 4.56
CA GLN A 94 -7.29 -0.69 5.87
C GLN A 94 -5.76 -0.72 6.09
N PHE A 95 -4.96 -0.58 5.02
CA PHE A 95 -3.49 -0.59 5.08
C PHE A 95 -2.87 0.80 5.02
N VAL A 96 -3.67 1.85 4.76
CA VAL A 96 -3.20 3.25 4.66
C VAL A 96 -2.37 3.70 5.85
N PRO A 97 -2.75 3.43 7.12
CA PRO A 97 -1.95 3.86 8.27
C PRO A 97 -0.51 3.29 8.26
N GLN A 98 -0.29 2.16 7.59
CA GLN A 98 1.01 1.52 7.48
C GLN A 98 1.75 1.92 6.18
N LEU A 99 1.03 1.97 5.06
CA LEU A 99 1.62 2.20 3.73
C LEU A 99 1.94 3.67 3.46
N LEU A 100 1.10 4.60 3.92
CA LEU A 100 1.31 6.02 3.69
C LEU A 100 2.66 6.52 4.24
N PRO A 101 3.00 6.31 5.53
CA PRO A 101 4.30 6.74 6.05
C PRO A 101 5.46 5.99 5.39
N LEU A 102 5.26 4.73 4.98
CA LEU A 102 6.28 3.90 4.33
C LEU A 102 6.66 4.49 2.95
N PHE A 103 5.69 4.75 2.08
CA PHE A 103 5.94 5.35 0.78
C PHE A 103 6.45 6.79 0.91
N GLN A 104 5.98 7.57 1.89
CA GLN A 104 6.51 8.91 2.15
C GLN A 104 8.00 8.89 2.48
N GLU A 105 8.48 7.93 3.26
CA GLU A 105 9.92 7.78 3.51
C GLU A 105 10.67 7.40 2.21
N GLY A 106 10.11 6.48 1.41
CA GLY A 106 10.69 6.07 0.12
C GLY A 106 10.83 7.22 -0.90
N THR A 107 9.97 8.24 -0.86
CA THR A 107 10.12 9.43 -1.72
C THR A 107 11.37 10.26 -1.43
N ARG A 108 12.02 10.02 -0.29
CA ARG A 108 13.25 10.70 0.14
C ARG A 108 14.49 9.81 -0.04
N ASP A 109 14.36 8.66 -0.68
CA ASP A 109 15.49 7.78 -0.96
C ASP A 109 16.53 8.48 -1.84
N GLU A 110 17.80 8.08 -1.74
CA GLU A 110 18.89 8.65 -2.54
C GLU A 110 18.82 8.18 -4.00
N ASP A 111 18.27 6.99 -4.23
CA ASP A 111 18.12 6.40 -5.56
C ASP A 111 16.86 6.90 -6.29
N ASN A 112 16.98 7.12 -7.60
CA ASN A 112 15.87 7.63 -8.42
C ASN A 112 14.73 6.62 -8.60
N GLU A 113 15.05 5.34 -8.77
CA GLU A 113 14.08 4.29 -9.04
C GLU A 113 13.23 4.03 -7.80
N VAL A 114 13.89 3.94 -6.63
CA VAL A 114 13.21 3.83 -5.33
C VAL A 114 12.23 4.99 -5.11
N ARG A 115 12.66 6.23 -5.39
CA ARG A 115 11.78 7.41 -5.30
C ARG A 115 10.61 7.32 -6.27
N SER A 116 10.87 6.93 -7.52
CA SER A 116 9.84 6.80 -8.55
C SER A 116 8.78 5.78 -8.15
N ASN A 117 9.18 4.58 -7.72
CA ASN A 117 8.27 3.53 -7.27
C ASN A 117 7.46 3.97 -6.04
N SER A 118 8.08 4.72 -5.14
CA SER A 118 7.41 5.26 -3.96
C SER A 118 6.37 6.32 -4.28
N ILE A 119 6.68 7.23 -5.21
CA ILE A 119 5.74 8.26 -5.71
C ILE A 119 4.57 7.60 -6.44
N TYR A 120 4.85 6.58 -7.27
CA TYR A 120 3.82 5.79 -7.93
C TYR A 120 2.91 5.11 -6.91
N GLY A 121 3.48 4.43 -5.90
CA GLY A 121 2.73 3.81 -4.81
C GLY A 121 1.83 4.78 -4.04
N LEU A 122 2.30 6.01 -3.76
CA LEU A 122 1.45 7.07 -3.19
C LEU A 122 0.28 7.45 -4.10
N GLY A 123 0.53 7.54 -5.41
CA GLY A 123 -0.50 7.84 -6.41
C GLY A 123 -1.60 6.77 -6.43
N VAL A 124 -1.20 5.50 -6.48
CA VAL A 124 -2.12 4.35 -6.47
C VAL A 124 -2.89 4.28 -5.14
N LEU A 125 -2.22 4.47 -4.00
CA LEU A 125 -2.86 4.49 -2.69
C LEU A 125 -3.91 5.61 -2.60
N GLY A 126 -3.58 6.80 -3.12
CA GLY A 126 -4.50 7.95 -3.17
C GLY A 126 -5.69 7.77 -4.13
N GLN A 127 -5.53 6.99 -5.20
CA GLN A 127 -6.58 6.72 -6.19
C GLN A 127 -7.73 5.89 -5.61
N HIS A 128 -7.43 5.01 -4.66
CA HIS A 128 -8.44 4.14 -4.04
C HIS A 128 -9.02 4.75 -2.75
N GLU A 129 -8.23 5.59 -2.06
CA GLU A 129 -8.61 6.26 -0.80
C GLU A 129 -9.34 7.59 -0.96
N THR A 130 -9.69 7.96 -2.19
CA THR A 130 -10.40 9.20 -2.47
C THR A 130 -11.85 9.16 -1.98
N ASN A 131 -12.40 8.01 -1.58
CA ASN A 131 -13.81 7.93 -1.17
C ASN A 131 -14.04 8.06 0.33
N GLN A 132 -13.26 7.46 1.22
CA GLN A 132 -13.59 7.55 2.66
C GLN A 132 -13.30 8.93 3.24
N LEU A 133 -12.13 9.50 2.95
CA LEU A 133 -11.75 10.84 3.41
C LEU A 133 -12.61 11.93 2.76
N ILE A 134 -12.95 11.82 1.47
CA ILE A 134 -13.89 12.75 0.84
C ILE A 134 -15.31 12.53 1.32
N GLN A 135 -15.77 11.31 1.58
CA GLN A 135 -17.11 11.08 2.13
C GLN A 135 -17.23 11.60 3.56
N GLU A 136 -16.18 11.49 4.37
CA GLU A 136 -16.16 12.03 5.73
C GLU A 136 -16.11 13.56 5.72
N LEU A 137 -15.28 14.15 4.84
CA LEU A 137 -15.22 15.59 4.62
C LEU A 137 -16.54 16.14 4.05
N VAL A 138 -17.13 15.48 3.05
CA VAL A 138 -18.43 15.86 2.46
C VAL A 138 -19.56 15.68 3.47
N LYS A 139 -19.53 14.63 4.31
CA LYS A 139 -20.49 14.47 5.42
C LYS A 139 -20.37 15.60 6.43
N SER A 140 -19.16 15.92 6.88
CA SER A 140 -18.91 17.02 7.83
C SER A 140 -19.35 18.36 7.25
N VAL A 141 -19.00 18.66 5.99
CA VAL A 141 -19.34 19.94 5.34
C VAL A 141 -20.84 20.02 5.01
N SER A 142 -21.48 18.91 4.63
CA SER A 142 -22.94 18.88 4.39
C SER A 142 -23.75 18.98 5.69
N HIS A 143 -23.22 18.49 6.80
CA HIS A 143 -23.82 18.65 8.12
C HIS A 143 -23.71 20.10 8.63
N ASP A 144 -22.53 20.69 8.51
CA ASP A 144 -22.26 22.01 9.09
C ASP A 144 -22.72 23.17 8.19
N PHE A 145 -22.78 22.97 6.87
CA PHE A 145 -23.11 24.03 5.89
C PHE A 145 -24.00 23.54 4.72
N PRO A 146 -25.22 23.06 4.98
CA PRO A 146 -26.09 22.44 3.97
C PRO A 146 -26.44 23.37 2.79
N ASP A 147 -26.62 24.67 3.04
CA ASP A 147 -26.99 25.64 2.00
C ASP A 147 -25.84 25.94 1.02
N GLN A 148 -24.59 25.94 1.51
CA GLN A 148 -23.41 26.16 0.68
C GLN A 148 -23.10 24.95 -0.18
N VAL A 149 -23.24 23.73 0.37
CA VAL A 149 -23.10 22.50 -0.41
C VAL A 149 -24.15 22.45 -1.53
N THR A 150 -25.39 22.81 -1.22
CA THR A 150 -26.48 22.87 -2.21
C THR A 150 -26.17 23.89 -3.32
N SER A 151 -25.67 25.07 -2.96
CA SER A 151 -25.27 26.10 -3.91
C SER A 151 -24.09 25.68 -4.80
N VAL A 152 -23.09 25.01 -4.24
CA VAL A 152 -21.92 24.51 -4.99
C VAL A 152 -22.35 23.41 -5.96
N VAL A 153 -23.18 22.47 -5.51
CA VAL A 153 -23.75 21.40 -6.35
C VAL A 153 -24.52 21.96 -7.54
N GLN A 154 -25.29 23.03 -7.34
CA GLN A 154 -26.03 23.71 -8.41
C GLN A 154 -25.15 24.51 -9.37
N SER A 155 -23.92 24.86 -8.97
CA SER A 155 -22.97 25.62 -9.79
C SER A 155 -22.00 24.75 -10.60
N LEU A 156 -21.95 23.44 -10.32
CA LEU A 156 -21.07 22.49 -10.99
C LEU A 156 -21.69 22.00 -12.31
N GLU A 157 -20.83 21.63 -13.26
CA GLU A 157 -21.29 20.98 -14.50
C GLU A 157 -22.07 19.70 -14.19
N PRO A 158 -23.14 19.40 -14.95
CA PRO A 158 -24.12 18.35 -14.61
C PRO A 158 -23.49 16.96 -14.43
N GLU A 159 -22.37 16.68 -15.09
CA GLU A 159 -21.64 15.42 -14.94
C GLU A 159 -20.93 15.31 -13.58
N VAL A 160 -20.35 16.41 -13.08
CA VAL A 160 -19.68 16.48 -11.78
C VAL A 160 -20.69 16.59 -10.65
N ALA A 161 -21.76 17.37 -10.85
CA ALA A 161 -22.89 17.48 -9.93
C ALA A 161 -23.56 16.12 -9.73
N GLY A 162 -23.79 15.35 -10.81
CA GLY A 162 -24.38 14.01 -10.72
C GLY A 162 -23.55 13.04 -9.89
N ARG A 163 -22.21 13.05 -10.05
CA ARG A 163 -21.30 12.23 -9.24
C ARG A 163 -21.30 12.63 -7.77
N LEU A 164 -21.34 13.93 -7.47
CA LEU A 164 -21.41 14.45 -6.11
C LEU A 164 -22.77 14.13 -5.45
N GLN A 165 -23.87 14.28 -6.17
CA GLN A 165 -25.21 13.93 -5.68
C GLN A 165 -25.34 12.43 -5.40
N ALA A 166 -24.80 11.59 -6.28
CA ALA A 166 -24.76 10.14 -6.09
C ALA A 166 -23.93 9.75 -4.86
N ALA A 167 -22.80 10.42 -4.62
CA ALA A 167 -21.99 10.22 -3.43
C ALA A 167 -22.72 10.65 -2.14
N VAL A 168 -23.44 11.78 -2.16
CA VAL A 168 -24.26 12.26 -1.03
C VAL A 168 -25.43 11.30 -0.74
N ALA A 169 -26.13 10.82 -1.76
CA ALA A 169 -27.22 9.86 -1.60
C ALA A 169 -26.74 8.51 -1.07
N ALA A 170 -25.61 8.00 -1.57
CA ALA A 170 -25.00 6.77 -1.07
C ALA A 170 -24.54 6.92 0.40
N ALA A 171 -24.00 8.08 0.77
CA ALA A 171 -23.62 8.40 2.14
C ALA A 171 -24.82 8.44 3.11
N ALA A 172 -25.97 8.99 2.68
CA ALA A 172 -27.21 9.01 3.45
C ALA A 172 -27.84 7.61 3.61
N ALA A 173 -27.74 6.77 2.57
CA ALA A 173 -28.20 5.38 2.61
C ALA A 173 -27.36 4.52 3.58
N ALA A 174 -26.04 4.76 3.65
CA ALA A 174 -25.15 4.07 4.60
C ALA A 174 -25.42 4.50 6.06
N ALA A 175 -25.77 5.77 6.30
CA ALA A 175 -26.12 6.26 7.64
C ALA A 175 -27.44 5.63 8.17
N SER A 176 -28.40 5.40 7.29
CA SER A 176 -29.68 4.75 7.63
C SER A 176 -29.52 3.28 8.05
N GLN A 177 -28.48 2.59 7.55
CA GLN A 177 -28.21 1.18 7.87
C GLN A 177 -27.45 1.00 9.19
N SER A 178 -26.73 2.03 9.64
CA SER A 178 -25.98 2.01 10.91
C SER A 178 -26.89 2.15 12.15
N SER A 179 -28.06 2.81 12.03
CA SER A 179 -28.99 2.96 13.17
C SER A 179 -29.90 1.75 13.44
N ALA A 180 -29.87 0.72 12.58
CA ALA A 180 -30.75 -0.45 12.69
C ALA A 180 -30.21 -1.56 13.60
N VAL A 181 -29.03 -1.39 14.22
CA VAL A 181 -28.51 -2.35 15.20
C VAL A 181 -28.48 -1.70 16.58
N SER A 182 -29.59 -1.83 17.30
CA SER A 182 -29.62 -1.69 18.75
C SER A 182 -30.32 -2.91 19.37
N PRO A 183 -29.96 -3.23 20.62
CA PRO A 183 -29.75 -4.60 21.07
C PRO A 183 -31.05 -5.22 21.60
N ALA A 184 -31.33 -6.46 21.16
CA ALA A 184 -32.35 -7.27 21.81
C ALA A 184 -31.73 -7.98 23.01
N THR A 185 -32.21 -7.56 24.17
CA THR A 185 -32.05 -8.10 25.52
C THR A 185 -32.51 -9.56 25.65
N SER A 186 -31.69 -10.40 26.29
CA SER A 186 -32.07 -11.31 27.39
C SER A 186 -30.84 -11.99 27.97
#